data_AF-A0A4R4D2P8-F1
#
_entry.id   AF-A0A4R4D2P8-F1
#
_cell.length_a   1.000
_cell.length_b   1.000
_cell.length_c   1.000
_cell.angle_alpha   90.00
_cell.angle_beta   90.00
_cell.angle_gamma   90.00
#
_symmetry.space_group_name_H-M   'P 1'
#
loop_
_entity.id
_entity.type
_entity.pdbx_description
1 polymer ?
#
loop_
_entity_poly.entity_id
_entity_poly.type
_entity_poly.pdbx_seq_one_letter_code
_entity_poly.pdbx_strand_id
1 'polypeptide(L)'
;MPCSWWRRSPAGRPDRPPVRVLHPVTSMMRRPYRPAPATLTAQHPLLRLETWAVFVTIVGMIVNEWLGPGFLALALLLWGLYGAQHASSVARALGSVGMIPWLLPLLAFVSLLWSPVPLATARAAIQFGLTIALAVLTARSVPPQRFVAGAWIVTGLLIVLSIAFNKPYRDAMTGIVSMGGVFGNKNTLAFCCLIFTLTSATIALDKARTLQFRLAGLLGILFGLVMCVLARSIGTIVVTFIGLGVLAITVLLGLLPRRLRSGTAQMVFVLGLLASVPLVMGVMAFQEELLALVNKDSTLTGRTLLWYHAARMWVDHPILGTGYHGFWVQGMPAAEFLWKELHIAARQGFHFHSLYYETLINLGLVGVALGLLVICQATLAALRWARRSPDASNGLCLGVILLSLVMQVQTIGLFSQFDPSSYIFFTCAAYAIGWCRQETAVRQRLRLPSRRLITGHHVRPA
;
A
#
# COMPACT_ATOMS: atom_id res chain seq x y z
N MET A 1 36.34 -5.56 81.82
CA MET A 1 37.03 -6.75 82.38
C MET A 1 35.97 -7.73 82.90
N PRO A 2 36.12 -9.06 82.71
CA PRO A 2 35.54 -9.71 81.52
C PRO A 2 34.76 -11.03 81.79
N CYS A 3 34.18 -11.57 80.70
CA CYS A 3 33.98 -13.00 80.36
C CYS A 3 32.82 -13.83 80.94
N SER A 4 31.92 -14.31 80.05
CA SER A 4 31.72 -15.73 79.68
C SER A 4 30.48 -15.84 78.76
N TRP A 5 30.57 -16.03 77.45
CA TRP A 5 30.84 -17.25 76.65
C TRP A 5 29.95 -18.47 76.94
N TRP A 6 29.21 -18.89 75.89
CA TRP A 6 28.86 -20.23 75.39
C TRP A 6 27.47 -20.15 74.70
N ARG A 7 27.14 -20.69 73.52
CA ARG A 7 27.78 -21.64 72.58
C ARG A 7 26.85 -21.81 71.34
N ARG A 8 27.41 -21.90 70.12
CA ARG A 8 26.98 -22.62 68.87
C ARG A 8 25.84 -22.11 67.94
N SER A 9 26.28 -21.69 66.73
CA SER A 9 25.88 -21.95 65.31
C SER A 9 24.62 -22.80 64.99
N PRO A 10 23.88 -22.62 63.84
CA PRO A 10 24.48 -22.70 62.49
C PRO A 10 23.81 -21.95 61.30
N ALA A 11 24.57 -21.85 60.21
CA ALA A 11 24.18 -21.94 58.79
C ALA A 11 23.10 -21.00 58.19
N GLY A 12 23.58 -20.08 57.33
CA GLY A 12 23.16 -19.93 55.93
C GLY A 12 21.69 -19.64 55.60
N ARG A 13 21.40 -18.41 55.14
CA ARG A 13 20.38 -18.15 54.11
C ARG A 13 20.91 -17.12 53.10
N PRO A 14 20.74 -17.36 51.78
CA PRO A 14 21.25 -16.48 50.74
C PRO A 14 20.32 -15.27 50.55
N ASP A 15 20.93 -14.15 50.16
CA ASP A 15 20.26 -12.93 49.73
C ASP A 15 19.18 -13.22 48.67
N ARG A 16 17.94 -12.80 48.96
CA ARG A 16 16.88 -12.79 47.95
C ARG A 16 17.16 -11.64 46.97
N PRO A 17 17.29 -11.88 45.65
CA PRO A 17 17.36 -10.79 44.70
C PRO A 17 15.99 -10.08 44.65
N PRO A 18 15.95 -8.78 44.32
CA PRO A 18 14.70 -8.04 44.23
C PRO A 18 13.83 -8.67 43.15
N VAL A 19 12.59 -9.02 43.54
CA VAL A 19 11.55 -9.51 42.63
C VAL A 19 11.30 -8.42 41.58
N ARG A 20 11.83 -8.62 40.37
CA ARG A 20 11.38 -7.86 39.19
C ARG A 20 9.91 -8.19 38.96
N VAL A 21 9.03 -7.29 39.37
CA VAL A 21 7.62 -7.28 38.95
C VAL A 21 7.61 -7.02 37.44
N LEU A 22 7.70 -8.09 36.65
CA LEU A 22 7.40 -8.06 35.23
C LEU A 22 5.90 -7.79 35.10
N HIS A 23 5.53 -6.53 34.86
CA HIS A 23 4.19 -6.20 34.41
C HIS A 23 3.82 -7.11 33.22
N PRO A 24 2.74 -7.92 33.29
CA PRO A 24 2.34 -8.81 32.20
C PRO A 24 2.03 -8.07 30.87
N VAL A 25 1.93 -6.74 30.94
CA VAL A 25 1.75 -5.82 29.82
C VAL A 25 2.91 -5.86 28.81
N THR A 26 4.16 -6.07 29.26
CA THR A 26 5.34 -5.96 28.38
C THR A 26 5.65 -7.22 27.58
N SER A 27 5.25 -8.42 28.05
CA SER A 27 5.50 -9.68 27.34
C SER A 27 4.42 -10.01 26.30
N MET A 28 3.15 -9.64 26.54
CA MET A 28 2.07 -9.85 25.57
C MET A 28 2.09 -8.87 24.39
N MET A 29 2.49 -7.61 24.61
CA MET A 29 2.64 -6.61 23.54
C MET A 29 3.89 -6.83 22.67
N ARG A 30 4.79 -7.74 23.05
CA ARG A 30 6.00 -8.08 22.30
C ARG A 30 5.80 -9.13 21.22
N ARG A 31 4.59 -9.71 21.08
CA ARG A 31 4.36 -10.66 19.99
C ARG A 31 4.22 -9.90 18.67
N PRO A 32 5.18 -10.05 17.72
CA PRO A 32 4.98 -9.54 16.37
C PRO A 32 3.69 -10.13 15.79
N TYR A 33 3.12 -9.47 14.78
CA TYR A 33 1.99 -9.96 13.99
C TYR A 33 2.10 -11.48 13.81
N ARG A 34 1.27 -12.23 14.53
CA ARG A 34 1.12 -13.66 14.32
C ARG A 34 -0.06 -13.79 13.36
N PRO A 35 0.15 -14.15 12.08
CA PRO A 35 -0.95 -14.71 11.31
C PRO A 35 -1.57 -15.88 12.12
N ALA A 36 -2.84 -16.19 11.85
CA ALA A 36 -3.58 -17.25 12.55
C ALA A 36 -2.69 -18.49 12.77
N PRO A 37 -2.78 -19.17 13.94
CA PRO A 37 -1.84 -20.21 14.31
C PRO A 37 -1.70 -21.21 13.16
N ALA A 38 -0.53 -21.20 12.53
CA ALA A 38 -0.15 -22.19 11.56
C ALA A 38 -0.22 -23.53 12.29
N THR A 39 -1.15 -24.38 11.87
CA THR A 39 -1.11 -25.80 12.19
C THR A 39 0.29 -26.30 11.90
N LEU A 40 0.91 -26.86 12.93
CA LEU A 40 2.29 -27.33 12.95
C LEU A 40 2.48 -28.46 11.92
N THR A 41 2.98 -28.12 10.74
CA THR A 41 3.90 -28.95 9.99
C THR A 41 5.07 -28.08 9.56
N ALA A 42 6.27 -28.50 9.94
CA ALA A 42 7.53 -27.82 9.66
C ALA A 42 7.89 -27.94 8.17
N GLN A 43 7.11 -27.31 7.30
CA GLN A 43 7.49 -27.11 5.91
C GLN A 43 8.17 -25.74 5.78
N HIS A 44 9.33 -25.71 5.12
CA HIS A 44 10.04 -24.48 4.79
C HIS A 44 9.05 -23.45 4.20
N PRO A 45 9.16 -22.15 4.52
CA PRO A 45 8.22 -21.13 4.04
C PRO A 45 8.12 -21.04 2.50
N LEU A 46 9.13 -21.53 1.77
CA LEU A 46 9.15 -21.66 0.31
C LEU A 46 8.34 -22.85 -0.23
N LEU A 47 7.93 -23.80 0.61
CA LEU A 47 7.10 -24.93 0.22
C LEU A 47 5.61 -24.63 0.35
N ARG A 48 5.25 -23.44 0.84
CA ARG A 48 3.86 -23.06 1.07
C ARG A 48 3.25 -22.43 -0.18
N LEU A 49 2.09 -22.97 -0.59
CA LEU A 49 1.33 -22.51 -1.75
C LEU A 49 1.05 -21.00 -1.69
N GLU A 50 0.71 -20.47 -0.51
CA GLU A 50 0.39 -19.05 -0.35
C GLU A 50 1.58 -18.12 -0.60
N THR A 51 2.82 -18.57 -0.34
CA THR A 51 4.02 -17.76 -0.61
C THR A 51 4.22 -17.60 -2.12
N TRP A 52 4.05 -18.68 -2.88
CA TRP A 52 4.11 -18.66 -4.34
C TRP A 52 2.94 -17.89 -4.94
N ALA A 53 1.72 -18.06 -4.40
CA ALA A 53 0.56 -17.31 -4.85
C ALA A 53 0.79 -15.79 -4.71
N VAL A 54 1.34 -15.32 -3.59
CA VAL A 54 1.70 -13.90 -3.39
C VAL A 54 2.77 -13.45 -4.39
N PHE A 55 3.83 -14.23 -4.57
CA PHE A 55 4.91 -13.88 -5.50
C PHE A 55 4.39 -13.76 -6.94
N VAL A 56 3.65 -14.77 -7.41
CA VAL A 56 3.03 -14.78 -8.74
C VAL A 56 2.00 -13.65 -8.87
N THR A 57 1.29 -13.28 -7.81
CA THR A 57 0.40 -12.11 -7.82
C THR A 57 1.18 -10.81 -8.03
N ILE A 58 2.28 -10.58 -7.30
CA ILE A 58 3.11 -9.37 -7.46
C ILE A 58 3.68 -9.30 -8.89
N VAL A 59 4.24 -10.41 -9.39
CA VAL A 59 4.74 -10.50 -10.76
C VAL A 59 3.61 -10.21 -11.74
N GLY A 60 2.50 -10.92 -11.62
CA GLY A 60 1.36 -10.82 -12.52
C GLY A 60 0.76 -9.43 -12.60
N MET A 61 0.62 -8.73 -11.48
CA MET A 61 0.15 -7.35 -11.47
C MET A 61 1.08 -6.44 -12.27
N ILE A 62 2.39 -6.52 -12.04
CA ILE A 62 3.36 -5.59 -12.64
C ILE A 62 3.62 -5.91 -14.12
N VAL A 63 3.72 -7.20 -14.49
CA VAL A 63 4.06 -7.59 -15.87
C VAL A 63 2.84 -7.71 -16.79
N ASN A 64 1.61 -7.52 -16.29
CA ASN A 64 0.39 -7.65 -17.08
C ASN A 64 0.40 -6.79 -18.35
N GLU A 65 0.92 -5.57 -18.26
CA GLU A 65 1.06 -4.67 -19.43
C GLU A 65 2.06 -5.20 -20.48
N TRP A 66 3.05 -5.98 -20.06
CA TRP A 66 4.10 -6.47 -20.95
C TRP A 66 3.83 -7.88 -21.49
N LEU A 67 3.50 -8.82 -20.61
CA LEU A 67 3.36 -10.26 -20.92
C LEU A 67 1.89 -10.71 -20.97
N GLY A 68 0.94 -9.79 -20.76
CA GLY A 68 -0.49 -10.09 -20.75
C GLY A 68 -0.96 -10.81 -19.48
N PRO A 69 -2.18 -11.38 -19.49
CA PRO A 69 -2.86 -11.84 -18.29
C PRO A 69 -2.40 -13.21 -17.79
N GLY A 70 -1.45 -13.87 -18.45
CA GLY A 70 -1.06 -15.26 -18.12
C GLY A 70 -0.63 -15.46 -16.67
N PHE A 71 0.20 -14.55 -16.14
CA PHE A 71 0.61 -14.58 -14.74
C PHE A 71 -0.53 -14.27 -13.77
N LEU A 72 -1.48 -13.39 -14.15
CA LEU A 72 -2.67 -13.12 -13.34
C LEU A 72 -3.61 -14.33 -13.31
N ALA A 73 -3.80 -15.01 -14.45
CA ALA A 73 -4.57 -16.24 -14.51
C ALA A 73 -3.93 -17.33 -13.62
N LEU A 74 -2.61 -17.46 -13.64
CA LEU A 74 -1.89 -18.36 -12.73
C LEU A 74 -2.07 -17.95 -11.27
N ALA A 75 -1.99 -16.65 -10.95
CA ALA A 75 -2.24 -16.15 -9.60
C ALA A 75 -3.65 -16.51 -9.12
N LEU A 76 -4.67 -16.27 -9.96
CA LEU A 76 -6.06 -16.62 -9.67
C LEU A 76 -6.24 -18.13 -9.47
N LEU A 77 -5.58 -18.96 -10.29
CA LEU A 77 -5.60 -20.42 -10.13
C LEU A 77 -5.00 -20.84 -8.78
N LEU A 78 -3.83 -20.32 -8.42
CA LEU A 78 -3.16 -20.64 -7.14
C LEU A 78 -4.01 -20.22 -5.93
N TRP A 79 -4.61 -19.03 -5.98
CA TRP A 79 -5.52 -18.57 -4.93
C TRP A 79 -6.84 -19.32 -4.92
N GLY A 80 -7.33 -19.76 -6.08
CA GLY A 80 -8.50 -20.63 -6.21
C GLY A 80 -8.27 -21.99 -5.56
N LEU A 81 -7.13 -22.63 -5.83
CA LEU A 81 -6.72 -23.88 -5.20
C LEU A 81 -6.55 -23.72 -3.68
N TYR A 82 -5.91 -22.63 -3.24
CA TYR A 82 -5.79 -22.30 -1.82
C TYR A 82 -7.18 -22.12 -1.18
N GLY A 83 -8.09 -21.41 -1.85
CA GLY A 83 -9.44 -21.15 -1.39
C GLY A 83 -10.32 -22.39 -1.33
N ALA A 84 -10.19 -23.31 -2.28
CA ALA A 84 -10.89 -24.59 -2.29
C ALA A 84 -10.52 -25.44 -1.05
N GLN A 85 -9.26 -25.38 -0.61
CA GLN A 85 -8.80 -26.09 0.58
C GLN A 85 -9.09 -25.35 1.90
N HIS A 86 -9.23 -24.01 1.85
CA HIS A 86 -9.27 -23.15 3.04
C HIS A 86 -10.40 -22.11 3.01
N ALA A 87 -11.59 -22.47 2.51
CA ALA A 87 -12.70 -21.55 2.29
C ALA A 87 -13.07 -20.69 3.52
N SER A 88 -13.15 -21.30 4.71
CA SER A 88 -13.41 -20.60 5.97
C SER A 88 -12.32 -19.58 6.34
N SER A 89 -11.07 -19.83 5.98
CA SER A 89 -9.94 -18.93 6.24
C SER A 89 -9.94 -17.77 5.24
N VAL A 90 -10.30 -18.03 3.99
CA VAL A 90 -10.54 -16.99 2.97
C VAL A 90 -11.69 -16.09 3.39
N ALA A 91 -12.86 -16.63 3.77
CA ALA A 91 -13.99 -15.82 4.21
C ALA A 91 -13.63 -14.92 5.42
N ARG A 92 -12.94 -15.48 6.41
CA ARG A 92 -12.44 -14.71 7.57
C ARG A 92 -11.41 -13.65 7.16
N ALA A 93 -10.53 -13.95 6.21
CA ALA A 93 -9.56 -13.01 5.68
C ALA A 93 -10.26 -11.81 5.02
N LEU A 94 -11.20 -12.06 4.11
CA LEU A 94 -11.95 -11.01 3.41
C LEU A 94 -12.79 -10.16 4.36
N GLY A 95 -13.44 -10.77 5.35
CA GLY A 95 -14.18 -10.05 6.40
C GLY A 95 -13.29 -9.24 7.35
N SER A 96 -11.99 -9.53 7.40
CA SER A 96 -11.08 -8.90 8.37
C SER A 96 -10.87 -7.40 8.16
N VAL A 97 -11.08 -6.89 6.93
CA VAL A 97 -10.95 -5.46 6.61
C VAL A 97 -12.25 -4.66 6.80
N GLY A 98 -13.37 -5.33 7.05
CA GLY A 98 -14.70 -4.71 7.12
C GLY A 98 -15.28 -4.39 5.75
N MET A 99 -16.43 -3.71 5.73
CA MET A 99 -17.18 -3.46 4.48
C MET A 99 -16.61 -2.35 3.60
N ILE A 100 -15.94 -1.35 4.19
CA ILE A 100 -15.55 -0.11 3.49
C ILE A 100 -14.77 -0.37 2.19
N PRO A 101 -13.70 -1.20 2.15
CA PRO A 101 -12.97 -1.48 0.90
C PRO A 101 -13.82 -2.14 -0.20
N TRP A 102 -14.94 -2.77 0.17
CA TRP A 102 -15.83 -3.49 -0.75
C TRP A 102 -16.95 -2.62 -1.32
N LEU A 103 -17.20 -1.43 -0.75
CA LEU A 103 -18.29 -0.57 -1.21
C LEU A 103 -18.05 -0.05 -2.63
N LEU A 104 -16.80 0.29 -2.97
CA LEU A 104 -16.46 0.81 -4.29
C LEU A 104 -16.56 -0.23 -5.42
N PRO A 105 -15.99 -1.46 -5.32
CA PRO A 105 -16.22 -2.48 -6.35
C PRO A 105 -17.69 -2.92 -6.41
N LEU A 106 -18.43 -2.86 -5.30
CA LEU A 106 -19.87 -3.12 -5.30
C LEU A 106 -20.62 -2.05 -6.10
N LEU A 107 -20.34 -0.76 -5.88
CA LEU A 107 -20.91 0.32 -6.69
C LEU A 107 -20.53 0.17 -8.16
N ALA A 108 -19.26 -0.12 -8.45
CA ALA A 108 -18.79 -0.37 -9.81
C ALA A 108 -19.56 -1.52 -10.48
N PHE A 109 -19.86 -2.58 -9.73
CA PHE A 109 -20.67 -3.68 -10.25
C PHE A 109 -22.12 -3.24 -10.47
N VAL A 110 -22.78 -2.63 -9.48
CA VAL A 110 -24.16 -2.14 -9.60
C VAL A 110 -24.32 -1.14 -10.76
N SER A 111 -23.25 -0.40 -11.10
CA SER A 111 -23.24 0.50 -12.25
C SER A 111 -23.42 -0.14 -13.61
N LEU A 112 -23.36 -1.48 -13.71
CA LEU A 112 -23.73 -2.22 -14.91
C LEU A 112 -25.19 -1.97 -15.33
N LEU A 113 -26.06 -1.56 -14.40
CA LEU A 113 -27.49 -1.32 -14.65
C LEU A 113 -27.77 -0.08 -15.51
N TRP A 114 -26.86 0.90 -15.53
CA TRP A 114 -27.00 2.13 -16.32
C TRP A 114 -25.80 2.41 -17.24
N SER A 115 -24.80 1.53 -17.24
CA SER A 115 -23.64 1.66 -18.11
C SER A 115 -24.02 1.49 -19.58
N PRO A 116 -23.42 2.26 -20.51
CA PRO A 116 -23.55 2.01 -21.94
C PRO A 116 -22.87 0.71 -22.39
N VAL A 117 -22.02 0.12 -21.54
CA VAL A 117 -21.31 -1.15 -21.80
C VAL A 117 -21.44 -2.15 -20.63
N PRO A 118 -22.66 -2.65 -20.32
CA PRO A 118 -22.92 -3.42 -19.10
C PRO A 118 -21.99 -4.62 -18.87
N LEU A 119 -21.71 -5.40 -19.91
CA LEU A 119 -20.87 -6.60 -19.80
C LEU A 119 -19.39 -6.24 -19.53
N ALA A 120 -18.88 -5.18 -20.16
CA ALA A 120 -17.52 -4.71 -19.93
C ALA A 120 -17.39 -4.13 -18.51
N THR A 121 -18.39 -3.36 -18.07
CA THR A 121 -18.51 -2.83 -16.71
C THR A 121 -18.53 -3.94 -15.66
N ALA A 122 -19.40 -4.94 -15.82
CA ALA A 122 -19.51 -6.07 -14.89
C ALA A 122 -18.18 -6.84 -14.79
N ARG A 123 -17.54 -7.14 -15.94
CA ARG A 123 -16.24 -7.80 -15.98
C ARG A 123 -15.18 -6.97 -15.24
N ALA A 124 -15.06 -5.68 -15.53
CA ALA A 124 -14.06 -4.82 -14.90
C ALA A 124 -14.31 -4.68 -13.39
N ALA A 125 -15.56 -4.55 -12.95
CA ALA A 125 -15.92 -4.46 -11.54
C ALA A 125 -15.60 -5.76 -10.77
N ILE A 126 -15.87 -6.93 -11.35
CA ILE A 126 -15.49 -8.22 -10.77
C ILE A 126 -13.96 -8.30 -10.64
N GLN A 127 -13.22 -7.91 -11.67
CA GLN A 127 -11.75 -7.91 -11.66
C GLN A 127 -11.20 -6.93 -10.61
N PHE A 128 -11.83 -5.77 -10.42
CA PHE A 128 -11.48 -4.83 -9.36
C PHE A 128 -11.74 -5.44 -7.97
N GLY A 129 -12.89 -6.07 -7.76
CA GLY A 129 -13.17 -6.82 -6.52
C GLY A 129 -12.16 -7.94 -6.25
N LEU A 130 -11.76 -8.70 -7.28
CA LEU A 130 -10.71 -9.72 -7.20
C LEU A 130 -9.36 -9.10 -6.84
N THR A 131 -9.03 -7.93 -7.36
CA THR A 131 -7.77 -7.22 -7.04
C THR A 131 -7.69 -6.90 -5.54
N ILE A 132 -8.79 -6.41 -4.96
CA ILE A 132 -8.89 -6.15 -3.52
C ILE A 132 -8.84 -7.47 -2.73
N ALA A 133 -9.52 -8.52 -3.19
CA ALA A 133 -9.49 -9.83 -2.55
C ALA A 133 -8.08 -10.41 -2.48
N LEU A 134 -7.36 -10.39 -3.60
CA LEU A 134 -5.95 -10.83 -3.68
C LEU A 134 -5.07 -10.02 -2.73
N ALA A 135 -5.24 -8.70 -2.67
CA ALA A 135 -4.49 -7.83 -1.77
C ALA A 135 -4.74 -8.16 -0.28
N VAL A 136 -6.00 -8.40 0.10
CA VAL A 136 -6.38 -8.79 1.45
C VAL A 136 -5.81 -10.17 1.80
N LEU A 137 -5.91 -11.14 0.89
CA LEU A 137 -5.35 -12.48 1.06
C LEU A 137 -3.84 -12.45 1.22
N THR A 138 -3.13 -11.69 0.39
CA THR A 138 -1.68 -11.44 0.54
C THR A 138 -1.35 -10.92 1.93
N ALA A 139 -2.06 -9.89 2.39
CA ALA A 139 -1.81 -9.29 3.70
C ALA A 139 -2.14 -10.23 4.88
N ARG A 140 -2.98 -11.26 4.68
CA ARG A 140 -3.28 -12.27 5.70
C ARG A 140 -2.30 -13.44 5.69
N SER A 141 -1.80 -13.80 4.51
CA SER A 141 -0.94 -14.97 4.32
C SER A 141 0.53 -14.71 4.60
N VAL A 142 1.01 -13.50 4.32
CA VAL A 142 2.44 -13.16 4.37
C VAL A 142 2.64 -11.95 5.31
N PRO A 143 3.71 -11.89 6.10
CA PRO A 143 4.03 -10.70 6.90
C PRO A 143 4.55 -9.55 6.01
N PRO A 144 4.39 -8.28 6.44
CA PRO A 144 4.83 -7.11 5.67
C PRO A 144 6.27 -7.21 5.14
N GLN A 145 7.21 -7.68 5.98
CA GLN A 145 8.62 -7.79 5.63
C GLN A 145 8.89 -8.70 4.42
N ARG A 146 8.09 -9.76 4.26
CA ARG A 146 8.21 -10.69 3.12
C ARG A 146 7.55 -10.10 1.87
N PHE A 147 6.44 -9.40 2.03
CA PHE A 147 5.82 -8.65 0.93
C PHE A 147 6.78 -7.59 0.37
N VAL A 148 7.43 -6.81 1.25
CA VAL A 148 8.47 -5.84 0.86
C VAL A 148 9.62 -6.50 0.11
N ALA A 149 10.14 -7.63 0.62
CA ALA A 149 11.22 -8.34 -0.05
C ALA A 149 10.80 -8.88 -1.42
N GLY A 150 9.56 -9.41 -1.55
CA GLY A 150 9.03 -9.85 -2.83
C GLY A 150 8.89 -8.71 -3.83
N ALA A 151 8.32 -7.57 -3.40
CA ALA A 151 8.22 -6.38 -4.23
C ALA A 151 9.60 -5.84 -4.65
N TRP A 152 10.59 -5.84 -3.74
CA TRP A 152 11.96 -5.43 -4.04
C TRP A 152 12.63 -6.31 -5.11
N ILE A 153 12.51 -7.64 -4.97
CA ILE A 153 13.08 -8.59 -5.94
C ILE A 153 12.44 -8.42 -7.31
N VAL A 154 11.10 -8.38 -7.37
CA VAL A 154 10.36 -8.29 -8.64
C VAL A 154 10.64 -6.95 -9.32
N THR A 155 10.55 -5.84 -8.61
CA THR A 155 10.80 -4.52 -9.20
C THR A 155 12.27 -4.33 -9.58
N GLY A 156 13.22 -4.83 -8.77
CA GLY A 156 14.64 -4.80 -9.10
C GLY A 156 14.97 -5.56 -10.38
N LEU A 157 14.43 -6.78 -10.51
CA LEU A 157 14.58 -7.59 -11.73
C LEU A 157 14.02 -6.85 -12.95
N LEU A 158 12.83 -6.26 -12.84
CA LEU A 158 12.19 -5.56 -13.95
C LEU A 158 12.92 -4.29 -14.37
N ILE A 159 13.54 -3.57 -13.44
CA ILE A 159 14.38 -2.41 -13.76
C ILE A 159 15.64 -2.85 -14.49
N VAL A 160 16.30 -3.92 -14.04
CA VAL A 160 17.48 -4.48 -14.74
C VAL A 160 17.09 -4.94 -16.15
N LEU A 161 15.99 -5.69 -16.29
CA LEU A 161 15.47 -6.11 -17.60
C LEU A 161 15.09 -4.92 -18.48
N SER A 162 14.64 -3.80 -17.90
CA SER A 162 14.28 -2.60 -18.64
C SER A 162 15.48 -1.89 -19.26
N ILE A 163 16.69 -2.11 -18.73
CA ILE A 163 17.92 -1.65 -19.38
C ILE A 163 18.22 -2.51 -20.61
N ALA A 164 18.10 -3.84 -20.48
CA ALA A 164 18.41 -4.78 -21.54
C ALA A 164 17.39 -4.76 -22.69
N PHE A 165 16.10 -4.63 -22.39
CA PHE A 165 14.98 -4.70 -23.36
C PHE A 165 14.22 -3.38 -23.47
N ASN A 166 14.93 -2.25 -23.41
CA ASN A 166 14.31 -0.94 -23.41
C ASN A 166 13.47 -0.68 -24.68
N LYS A 167 12.17 -0.46 -24.51
CA LYS A 167 11.27 0.04 -25.56
C LYS A 167 11.09 1.55 -25.36
N PRO A 168 11.51 2.40 -26.32
CA PRO A 168 11.29 3.84 -26.21
C PRO A 168 9.79 4.15 -26.22
N TYR A 169 9.35 5.04 -25.34
CA TYR A 169 7.98 5.53 -25.28
C TYR A 169 7.89 6.91 -25.91
N ARG A 170 7.01 7.06 -26.91
CA ARG A 170 6.65 8.36 -27.49
C ARG A 170 5.33 8.81 -26.90
N ASP A 171 5.35 9.98 -26.26
CA ASP A 171 4.15 10.58 -25.68
C ASP A 171 3.19 11.05 -26.78
N ALA A 172 1.94 10.59 -26.74
CA ALA A 172 0.95 10.89 -27.79
C ALA A 172 0.53 12.37 -27.83
N MET A 173 0.62 13.08 -26.70
CA MET A 173 0.21 14.49 -26.59
C MET A 173 1.36 15.46 -26.86
N THR A 174 2.61 15.06 -26.62
CA THR A 174 3.78 15.96 -26.71
C THR A 174 4.84 15.53 -27.72
N GLY A 175 4.78 14.29 -28.22
CA GLY A 175 5.78 13.75 -29.15
C GLY A 175 7.16 13.46 -28.55
N ILE A 176 7.43 13.81 -27.28
CA ILE A 176 8.70 13.58 -26.59
C ILE A 176 8.96 12.09 -26.42
N VAL A 177 10.18 11.66 -26.75
CA VAL A 177 10.65 10.28 -26.57
C VAL A 177 11.33 10.13 -25.20
N SER A 178 10.92 9.10 -24.44
CA SER A 178 11.45 8.77 -23.11
C SER A 178 11.74 7.27 -23.00
N MET A 179 12.51 6.88 -21.98
CA MET A 179 12.74 5.46 -21.68
C MET A 179 11.42 4.81 -21.20
N GLY A 180 10.93 3.80 -21.93
CA GLY A 180 9.73 3.04 -21.56
C GLY A 180 10.03 1.70 -20.90
N GLY A 181 11.29 1.25 -20.92
CA GLY A 181 11.71 -0.02 -20.33
C GLY A 181 11.05 -1.23 -21.01
N VAL A 182 10.90 -2.34 -20.29
CA VAL A 182 10.23 -3.55 -20.83
C VAL A 182 8.76 -3.32 -21.19
N PHE A 183 8.12 -2.37 -20.48
CA PHE A 183 6.70 -2.06 -20.58
C PHE A 183 6.36 -1.23 -21.82
N GLY A 184 7.34 -0.50 -22.38
CA GLY A 184 7.05 0.51 -23.41
C GLY A 184 6.20 1.65 -22.88
N ASN A 185 6.19 1.90 -21.56
CA ASN A 185 5.43 2.96 -20.90
C ASN A 185 6.30 3.61 -19.82
N LYS A 186 6.59 4.90 -19.98
CA LYS A 186 7.44 5.67 -19.04
C LYS A 186 6.86 5.70 -17.62
N ASN A 187 5.53 5.70 -17.48
CA ASN A 187 4.86 5.81 -16.18
C ASN A 187 4.95 4.49 -15.41
N THR A 188 4.79 3.36 -16.09
CA THR A 188 4.93 2.02 -15.51
C THR A 188 6.37 1.76 -15.06
N LEU A 189 7.36 2.14 -15.89
CA LEU A 189 8.77 2.09 -15.51
C LEU A 189 9.06 2.97 -14.29
N ALA A 190 8.59 4.22 -14.31
CA ALA A 190 8.79 5.16 -13.20
C ALA A 190 8.16 4.63 -11.90
N PHE A 191 6.94 4.07 -11.96
CA PHE A 191 6.29 3.43 -10.82
C PHE A 191 7.12 2.25 -10.28
N CYS A 192 7.67 1.39 -11.15
CA CYS A 192 8.55 0.31 -10.72
C CYS A 192 9.80 0.85 -10.01
N CYS A 193 10.40 1.92 -10.51
CA CYS A 193 11.56 2.56 -9.90
C CYS A 193 11.21 3.18 -8.52
N LEU A 194 10.06 3.83 -8.39
CA LEU A 194 9.55 4.34 -7.11
C LEU A 194 9.42 3.21 -6.07
N ILE A 195 8.70 2.13 -6.42
CA ILE A 195 8.50 1.00 -5.50
C ILE A 195 9.83 0.31 -5.17
N PHE A 196 10.72 0.15 -6.15
CA PHE A 196 12.05 -0.42 -5.92
C PHE A 196 12.88 0.43 -4.96
N THR A 197 12.92 1.75 -5.15
CA THR A 197 13.66 2.68 -4.28
C THR A 197 13.14 2.63 -2.85
N LEU A 198 11.81 2.68 -2.66
CA LEU A 198 11.20 2.65 -1.32
C LEU A 198 11.38 1.30 -0.61
N THR A 199 11.25 0.19 -1.34
CA THR A 199 11.49 -1.15 -0.78
C THR A 199 12.98 -1.37 -0.50
N SER A 200 13.89 -0.85 -1.33
CA SER A 200 15.35 -0.84 -1.10
C SER A 200 15.71 -0.08 0.18
N ALA A 201 15.13 1.11 0.38
CA ALA A 201 15.31 1.88 1.61
C ALA A 201 14.77 1.14 2.83
N THR A 202 13.64 0.47 2.69
CA THR A 202 13.05 -0.35 3.77
C THR A 202 13.97 -1.49 4.17
N ILE A 203 14.57 -2.19 3.19
CA ILE A 203 15.53 -3.27 3.43
C ILE A 203 16.83 -2.74 4.08
N ALA A 204 17.33 -1.58 3.64
CA ALA A 204 18.51 -0.94 4.23
C ALA A 204 18.33 -0.60 5.73
N LEU A 205 17.11 -0.18 6.09
CA LEU A 205 16.74 0.24 7.45
C LEU A 205 16.24 -0.90 8.34
N ASP A 206 15.93 -2.07 7.79
CA ASP A 206 15.48 -3.25 8.55
C ASP A 206 16.65 -3.89 9.32
N LYS A 207 16.69 -3.64 10.63
CA LYS A 207 17.73 -4.17 11.54
C LYS A 207 17.71 -5.69 11.69
N ALA A 208 16.61 -6.36 11.31
CA ALA A 208 16.53 -7.81 11.36
C ALA A 208 17.24 -8.50 10.17
N ARG A 209 17.65 -7.73 9.16
CA ARG A 209 18.35 -8.24 7.96
C ARG A 209 19.86 -8.26 8.14
N THR A 210 20.52 -9.18 7.43
CA THR A 210 21.99 -9.26 7.42
C THR A 210 22.60 -8.01 6.79
N LEU A 211 23.86 -7.73 7.10
CA LEU A 211 24.59 -6.58 6.56
C LEU A 211 24.60 -6.57 5.02
N GLN A 212 24.74 -7.74 4.38
CA GLN A 212 24.73 -7.88 2.92
C GLN A 212 23.42 -7.38 2.30
N PHE A 213 22.26 -7.79 2.84
CA PHE A 213 20.97 -7.30 2.35
C PHE A 213 20.81 -5.79 2.57
N ARG A 214 21.31 -5.26 3.69
CA ARG A 214 21.23 -3.83 3.98
C ARG A 214 22.10 -3.00 3.02
N LEU A 215 23.32 -3.47 2.72
CA LEU A 215 24.19 -2.88 1.70
C LEU A 215 23.57 -2.95 0.30
N ALA A 216 22.98 -4.09 -0.07
CA ALA A 216 22.24 -4.22 -1.31
C ALA A 216 21.04 -3.25 -1.39
N GLY A 217 20.35 -3.02 -0.26
CA GLY A 217 19.31 -2.00 -0.17
C GLY A 217 19.84 -0.57 -0.38
N LEU A 218 21.00 -0.22 0.19
CA LEU A 218 21.63 1.09 -0.03
C LEU A 218 22.01 1.31 -1.50
N LEU A 219 22.63 0.30 -2.12
CA LEU A 219 22.93 0.33 -3.55
C LEU A 219 21.65 0.40 -4.40
N GLY A 220 20.61 -0.31 -3.98
CA GLY A 220 19.29 -0.29 -4.62
C GLY A 220 18.62 1.09 -4.60
N ILE A 221 18.79 1.87 -3.52
CA ILE A 221 18.30 3.26 -3.48
C ILE A 221 18.96 4.09 -4.57
N LEU A 222 20.30 4.05 -4.65
CA LEU A 222 21.05 4.81 -5.66
C LEU A 222 20.63 4.39 -7.07
N PHE A 223 20.58 3.08 -7.33
CA PHE A 223 20.19 2.54 -8.63
C PHE A 223 18.76 2.94 -9.01
N GLY A 224 17.80 2.82 -8.10
CA GLY A 224 16.41 3.20 -8.33
C GLY A 224 16.22 4.70 -8.58
N LEU A 225 16.97 5.57 -7.90
CA LEU A 225 16.95 7.02 -8.13
C LEU A 225 17.50 7.38 -9.50
N VAL A 226 18.63 6.78 -9.91
CA VAL A 226 19.19 6.97 -11.26
C VAL A 226 18.17 6.57 -12.33
N MET A 227 17.51 5.43 -12.17
CA MET A 227 16.49 4.96 -13.11
C MET A 227 15.24 5.85 -13.13
N CYS A 228 14.81 6.42 -12.00
CA CYS A 228 13.74 7.42 -11.96
C CYS A 228 14.07 8.66 -12.81
N VAL A 229 15.33 9.13 -12.74
CA VAL A 229 15.80 10.28 -13.54
C VAL A 229 15.79 9.93 -15.04
N LEU A 230 16.28 8.74 -15.41
CA LEU A 230 16.26 8.27 -16.80
C LEU A 230 14.84 8.09 -17.37
N ALA A 231 13.87 7.75 -16.52
CA ALA A 231 12.45 7.70 -16.90
C ALA A 231 11.81 9.09 -17.12
N ARG A 232 12.51 10.19 -16.80
CA ARG A 232 12.08 11.60 -16.98
C ARG A 232 10.70 11.92 -16.38
N SER A 233 10.38 11.29 -15.25
CA SER A 233 9.11 11.49 -14.53
C SER A 233 9.31 12.30 -13.24
N ILE A 234 9.28 13.64 -13.37
CA ILE A 234 9.43 14.60 -12.26
C ILE A 234 8.47 14.27 -11.11
N GLY A 235 7.19 14.05 -11.42
CA GLY A 235 6.18 13.71 -10.41
C GLY A 235 6.58 12.49 -9.59
N THR A 236 7.11 11.45 -10.25
CA THR A 236 7.58 10.24 -9.57
C THR A 236 8.82 10.50 -8.70
N ILE A 237 9.76 11.34 -9.15
CA ILE A 237 10.95 11.70 -8.36
C ILE A 237 10.52 12.41 -7.07
N VAL A 238 9.66 13.42 -7.18
CA VAL A 238 9.14 14.17 -6.02
C VAL A 238 8.44 13.23 -5.03
N VAL A 239 7.55 12.37 -5.55
CA VAL A 239 6.83 11.36 -4.76
C VAL A 239 7.79 10.36 -4.11
N THR A 240 8.88 9.98 -4.80
CA THR A 240 9.92 9.10 -4.22
C THR A 240 10.58 9.73 -3.01
N PHE A 241 10.99 11.01 -3.10
CA PHE A 241 11.62 11.71 -1.97
C PHE A 241 10.66 11.93 -0.80
N ILE A 242 9.39 12.27 -1.07
CA ILE A 242 8.36 12.34 -0.03
C ILE A 242 8.22 10.98 0.67
N GLY A 243 8.21 9.89 -0.10
CA GLY A 243 8.11 8.52 0.42
C GLY A 243 9.30 8.13 1.31
N LEU A 244 10.52 8.44 0.87
CA LEU A 244 11.73 8.25 1.65
C LEU A 244 11.71 9.08 2.95
N GLY A 245 11.19 10.30 2.89
CA GLY A 245 10.99 11.16 4.07
C GLY A 245 10.02 10.55 5.08
N VAL A 246 8.84 10.08 4.63
CA VAL A 246 7.86 9.39 5.49
C VAL A 246 8.44 8.13 6.13
N LEU A 247 9.18 7.35 5.36
CA LEU A 247 9.87 6.16 5.85
C LEU A 247 10.91 6.53 6.93
N ALA A 248 11.78 7.51 6.65
CA ALA A 248 12.80 7.98 7.57
C ALA A 248 12.18 8.50 8.88
N ILE A 249 11.16 9.37 8.78
CA ILE A 249 10.41 9.87 9.93
C ILE A 249 9.84 8.72 10.77
N THR A 250 9.24 7.71 10.12
CA THR A 250 8.66 6.58 10.85
C THR A 250 9.72 5.76 11.59
N VAL A 251 10.88 5.53 10.98
CA VAL A 251 12.00 4.83 11.61
C VAL A 251 12.58 5.67 12.77
N LEU A 252 12.74 6.98 12.59
CA LEU A 252 13.21 7.90 13.63
C LEU A 252 12.24 7.97 14.82
N LEU A 253 10.92 7.98 14.57
CA LEU A 253 9.90 7.84 15.62
C LEU A 253 10.06 6.53 16.41
N GLY A 254 10.56 5.47 15.76
CA GLY A 254 10.88 4.20 16.41
C GLY A 254 12.01 4.28 17.43
N LEU A 255 12.95 5.22 17.25
CA LEU A 255 14.05 5.47 18.18
C LEU A 255 13.59 6.19 19.46
N LEU A 256 12.46 6.90 19.41
CA LEU A 256 11.95 7.66 20.55
C LEU A 256 11.24 6.77 21.59
N PRO A 257 11.29 7.16 22.89
CA PRO A 257 10.47 6.55 23.93
C PRO A 257 8.98 6.62 23.60
N ARG A 258 8.22 5.55 23.91
CA ARG A 258 6.78 5.46 23.60
C ARG A 258 5.95 6.66 24.06
N ARG A 259 6.34 7.31 25.17
CA ARG A 259 5.65 8.48 25.74
C ARG A 259 5.75 9.72 24.84
N LEU A 260 6.86 9.89 24.11
CA LEU A 260 7.12 11.06 23.27
C LEU A 260 6.61 10.88 21.84
N ARG A 261 6.47 9.63 21.37
CA ARG A 261 6.10 9.31 19.97
C ARG A 261 4.83 10.02 19.50
N SER A 262 3.78 10.07 20.33
CA SER A 262 2.51 10.68 19.94
C SER A 262 2.65 12.18 19.75
N GLY A 263 3.33 12.87 20.68
CA GLY A 263 3.60 14.30 20.60
C GLY A 263 4.48 14.64 19.41
N THR A 264 5.59 13.91 19.20
CA THR A 264 6.47 14.13 18.05
C THR A 264 5.77 13.85 16.73
N ALA A 265 4.99 12.77 16.62
CA ALA A 265 4.26 12.48 15.38
C ALA A 265 3.19 13.54 15.07
N GLN A 266 2.55 14.11 16.10
CA GLN A 266 1.60 15.22 15.93
C GLN A 266 2.32 16.51 15.53
N MET A 267 3.46 16.82 16.15
CA MET A 267 4.31 17.95 15.79
C MET A 267 4.80 17.86 14.34
N VAL A 268 5.32 16.72 13.93
CA VAL A 268 5.76 16.49 12.53
C VAL A 268 4.59 16.63 11.55
N PHE A 269 3.39 16.16 11.92
CA PHE A 269 2.20 16.34 11.10
C PHE A 269 1.83 17.83 10.96
N VAL A 270 1.83 18.59 12.05
CA VAL A 270 1.54 20.04 12.03
C VAL A 270 2.60 20.79 11.23
N LEU A 271 3.89 20.52 11.44
CA LEU A 271 4.96 21.15 10.66
C LEU A 271 4.88 20.79 9.17
N GLY A 272 4.55 19.54 8.83
CA GLY A 272 4.32 19.13 7.45
C GLY A 272 3.14 19.85 6.81
N LEU A 273 2.05 20.04 7.55
CA LEU A 273 0.90 20.82 7.09
C LEU A 273 1.25 22.29 6.88
N LEU A 274 1.96 22.90 7.83
CA LEU A 274 2.43 24.29 7.72
C LEU A 274 3.41 24.48 6.55
N ALA A 275 4.31 23.52 6.31
CA ALA A 275 5.25 23.54 5.19
C ALA A 275 4.58 23.27 3.83
N SER A 276 3.40 22.62 3.82
CA SER A 276 2.70 22.32 2.57
C SER A 276 2.21 23.57 1.83
N VAL A 277 1.79 24.62 2.56
CA VAL A 277 1.31 25.88 1.97
C VAL A 277 2.42 26.61 1.18
N PRO A 278 3.58 26.96 1.77
CA PRO A 278 4.66 27.59 1.02
C PRO A 278 5.23 26.67 -0.07
N LEU A 279 5.21 25.35 0.12
CA LEU A 279 5.62 24.40 -0.93
C LEU A 279 4.68 24.48 -2.14
N VAL A 280 3.36 24.44 -1.93
CA VAL A 280 2.37 24.57 -3.02
C VAL A 280 2.49 25.94 -3.68
N MET A 281 2.61 27.02 -2.90
CA MET A 281 2.79 28.37 -3.44
C MET A 281 4.07 28.49 -4.27
N GLY A 282 5.18 27.91 -3.82
CA GLY A 282 6.44 27.88 -4.55
C GLY A 282 6.35 27.07 -5.84
N VAL A 283 5.72 25.90 -5.81
CA VAL A 283 5.49 25.09 -7.02
C VAL A 283 4.62 25.84 -8.02
N MET A 284 3.58 26.55 -7.57
CA MET A 284 2.73 27.36 -8.44
C MET A 284 3.45 28.58 -9.00
N ALA A 285 4.31 29.22 -8.20
CA ALA A 285 5.07 30.41 -8.59
C ALA A 285 6.18 30.11 -9.60
N PHE A 286 6.84 28.95 -9.49
CA PHE A 286 7.98 28.57 -10.33
C PHE A 286 7.65 27.41 -11.30
N GLN A 287 6.37 27.20 -11.61
CA GLN A 287 5.95 26.06 -12.42
C GLN A 287 6.57 26.08 -13.82
N GLU A 288 6.67 27.26 -14.44
CA GLU A 288 7.18 27.39 -15.80
C GLU A 288 8.69 27.16 -15.86
N GLU A 289 9.44 27.67 -14.88
CA GLU A 289 10.88 27.45 -14.75
C GLU A 289 11.21 25.99 -14.42
N LEU A 290 10.43 25.35 -13.55
CA LEU A 290 10.57 23.93 -13.23
C LEU A 290 10.28 23.03 -14.44
N LEU A 291 9.31 23.41 -15.29
CA LEU A 291 8.99 22.71 -16.52
C LEU A 291 10.05 22.96 -17.61
N ALA A 292 10.54 24.18 -17.73
CA ALA A 292 11.61 24.58 -18.65
C ALA A 292 12.92 23.85 -18.35
N LEU A 293 13.27 23.66 -17.07
CA LEU A 293 14.48 22.92 -16.65
C LEU A 293 14.50 21.46 -17.14
N VAL A 294 13.31 20.90 -17.42
CA VAL A 294 13.15 19.52 -17.88
C VAL A 294 12.73 19.46 -19.36
N ASN A 295 12.77 20.61 -20.04
CA ASN A 295 12.42 20.75 -21.46
C ASN A 295 10.99 20.22 -21.74
N LYS A 296 10.06 20.53 -20.84
CA LYS A 296 8.63 20.24 -20.97
C LYS A 296 7.85 21.55 -21.14
N ASP A 297 6.82 21.53 -21.98
CA ASP A 297 5.93 22.67 -22.18
C ASP A 297 5.16 23.04 -20.89
N SER A 298 4.79 24.31 -20.78
CA SER A 298 4.14 24.93 -19.60
C SER A 298 2.71 24.45 -19.35
N THR A 299 2.03 23.90 -20.37
CA THR A 299 0.80 23.15 -20.15
C THR A 299 1.19 21.76 -19.65
N LEU A 300 0.46 21.20 -18.68
CA LEU A 300 0.62 19.81 -18.24
C LEU A 300 0.28 18.82 -19.38
N THR A 301 1.06 18.82 -20.47
CA THR A 301 1.04 17.86 -21.59
C THR A 301 -0.38 17.54 -22.08
N GLY A 302 -1.19 18.54 -22.46
CA GLY A 302 -2.58 18.33 -22.93
C GLY A 302 -3.61 17.97 -21.84
N ARG A 303 -3.20 17.70 -20.59
CA ARG A 303 -4.11 17.36 -19.48
C ARG A 303 -4.94 18.53 -19.00
N THR A 304 -4.42 19.76 -19.11
CA THR A 304 -5.19 20.97 -18.72
C THR A 304 -6.46 21.09 -19.56
N LEU A 305 -6.37 20.86 -20.88
CA LEU A 305 -7.52 20.86 -21.78
C LEU A 305 -8.45 19.67 -21.48
N LEU A 306 -7.89 18.47 -21.29
CA LEU A 306 -8.66 17.29 -20.91
C LEU A 306 -9.47 17.50 -19.62
N TRP A 307 -8.86 18.10 -18.60
CA TRP A 307 -9.51 18.39 -17.31
C TRP A 307 -10.51 19.53 -17.40
N TYR A 308 -10.26 20.52 -18.24
CA TYR A 308 -11.23 21.58 -18.54
C TYR A 308 -12.54 20.99 -19.08
N HIS A 309 -12.46 20.04 -20.00
CA HIS A 309 -13.65 19.34 -20.50
C HIS A 309 -14.25 18.41 -19.44
N ALA A 310 -13.43 17.63 -18.73
CA ALA A 310 -13.90 16.75 -17.67
C ALA A 310 -14.70 17.49 -16.58
N ALA A 311 -14.25 18.68 -16.20
CA ALA A 311 -14.90 19.54 -15.21
C ALA A 311 -16.27 20.08 -15.64
N ARG A 312 -16.62 19.97 -16.93
CA ARG A 312 -17.95 20.34 -17.47
C ARG A 312 -18.83 19.13 -17.75
N MET A 313 -18.24 18.04 -18.24
CA MET A 313 -18.96 16.82 -18.62
C MET A 313 -19.58 16.07 -17.43
N TRP A 314 -19.00 16.17 -16.23
CA TRP A 314 -19.55 15.45 -15.07
C TRP A 314 -20.96 15.92 -14.68
N VAL A 315 -21.35 17.14 -15.08
CA VAL A 315 -22.68 17.72 -14.78
C VAL A 315 -23.82 16.94 -15.43
N ASP A 316 -23.54 16.20 -16.50
CA ASP A 316 -24.54 15.38 -17.20
C ASP A 316 -24.98 14.17 -16.37
N HIS A 317 -24.07 13.61 -15.56
CA HIS A 317 -24.32 12.44 -14.71
C HIS A 317 -23.72 12.60 -13.30
N PRO A 318 -24.16 13.58 -12.50
CA PRO A 318 -23.39 14.05 -11.35
C PRO A 318 -23.41 13.10 -10.15
N ILE A 319 -24.49 12.33 -9.97
CA ILE A 319 -24.66 11.49 -8.78
C ILE A 319 -23.99 10.12 -8.94
N LEU A 320 -24.32 9.41 -10.03
CA LEU A 320 -23.92 8.02 -10.27
C LEU A 320 -22.93 7.84 -11.42
N GLY A 321 -22.64 8.89 -12.18
CA GLY A 321 -21.77 8.83 -13.35
C GLY A 321 -22.33 7.98 -14.49
N THR A 322 -21.50 7.72 -15.48
CA THR A 322 -21.84 6.98 -16.70
C THR A 322 -21.78 5.45 -16.53
N GLY A 323 -21.34 4.97 -15.37
CA GLY A 323 -21.01 3.57 -15.11
C GLY A 323 -19.50 3.30 -15.21
N TYR A 324 -19.01 2.31 -14.47
CA TYR A 324 -17.59 1.95 -14.42
C TYR A 324 -17.09 1.47 -15.79
N HIS A 325 -16.04 2.12 -16.33
CA HIS A 325 -15.59 1.98 -17.73
C HIS A 325 -16.64 2.39 -18.79
N GLY A 326 -17.65 3.16 -18.40
CA GLY A 326 -18.73 3.59 -19.27
C GLY A 326 -18.38 4.79 -20.16
N PHE A 327 -17.33 5.55 -19.83
CA PHE A 327 -17.01 6.79 -20.55
C PHE A 327 -16.17 6.58 -21.82
N TRP A 328 -15.02 5.92 -21.71
CA TRP A 328 -14.07 5.77 -22.84
C TRP A 328 -14.48 4.64 -23.79
N VAL A 329 -15.65 4.79 -24.42
CA VAL A 329 -16.28 3.79 -25.29
C VAL A 329 -16.46 4.37 -26.69
N GLN A 330 -16.12 3.58 -27.72
CA GLN A 330 -16.36 3.99 -29.10
C GLN A 330 -17.85 4.19 -29.37
N GLY A 331 -18.18 5.32 -30.01
CA GLY A 331 -19.55 5.76 -30.24
C GLY A 331 -20.12 6.64 -29.13
N MET A 332 -19.45 6.79 -27.98
CA MET A 332 -19.86 7.76 -26.97
C MET A 332 -19.48 9.19 -27.41
N PRO A 333 -20.44 10.11 -27.64
CA PRO A 333 -20.14 11.41 -28.26
C PRO A 333 -19.06 12.22 -27.54
N ALA A 334 -19.08 12.23 -26.20
CA ALA A 334 -18.09 12.96 -25.40
C ALA A 334 -16.67 12.37 -25.52
N ALA A 335 -16.54 11.04 -25.57
CA ALA A 335 -15.25 10.39 -25.76
C ALA A 335 -14.71 10.60 -27.18
N GLU A 336 -15.57 10.53 -28.20
CA GLU A 336 -15.21 10.81 -29.59
C GLU A 336 -14.71 12.23 -29.79
N PHE A 337 -15.40 13.20 -29.18
CA PHE A 337 -14.97 14.58 -29.18
C PHE A 337 -13.56 14.73 -28.58
N LEU A 338 -13.32 14.16 -27.40
CA LEU A 338 -12.01 14.27 -26.73
C LEU A 338 -10.90 13.56 -27.48
N TRP A 339 -11.14 12.38 -28.06
CA TRP A 339 -10.15 11.70 -28.87
C TRP A 339 -9.79 12.50 -30.12
N LYS A 340 -10.77 13.14 -30.77
CA LYS A 340 -10.53 14.01 -31.93
C LYS A 340 -9.75 15.26 -31.53
N GLU A 341 -10.16 15.94 -30.46
CA GLU A 341 -9.55 17.18 -29.98
C GLU A 341 -8.10 16.97 -29.54
N LEU A 342 -7.79 15.83 -28.92
CA LEU A 342 -6.45 15.48 -28.45
C LEU A 342 -5.62 14.67 -29.46
N HIS A 343 -6.11 14.52 -30.69
CA HIS A 343 -5.45 13.77 -31.77
C HIS A 343 -5.11 12.30 -31.42
N ILE A 344 -5.98 11.63 -30.64
CA ILE A 344 -5.82 10.25 -30.20
C ILE A 344 -6.44 9.30 -31.23
N ALA A 345 -5.66 8.96 -32.26
CA ALA A 345 -6.13 8.10 -33.35
C ALA A 345 -6.58 6.70 -32.90
N ALA A 346 -6.00 6.17 -31.82
CA ALA A 346 -6.26 4.81 -31.36
C ALA A 346 -7.69 4.60 -30.82
N ARG A 347 -8.35 5.65 -30.31
CA ARG A 347 -9.72 5.61 -29.73
C ARG A 347 -9.95 4.43 -28.76
N GLN A 348 -8.93 4.11 -27.99
CA GLN A 348 -8.91 3.05 -26.98
C GLN A 348 -7.74 3.25 -26.01
N GLY A 349 -7.81 2.62 -24.83
CA GLY A 349 -6.71 2.63 -23.86
C GLY A 349 -6.37 4.02 -23.30
N PHE A 350 -7.35 4.93 -23.27
CA PHE A 350 -7.18 6.30 -22.82
C PHE A 350 -7.96 6.57 -21.54
N HIS A 351 -7.54 7.57 -20.77
CA HIS A 351 -8.11 7.91 -19.48
C HIS A 351 -7.87 9.37 -19.12
N PHE A 352 -8.58 9.90 -18.13
CA PHE A 352 -8.46 11.30 -17.71
C PHE A 352 -7.12 11.67 -17.06
N HIS A 353 -6.22 10.71 -16.84
CA HIS A 353 -4.92 10.93 -16.19
C HIS A 353 -5.04 11.56 -14.80
N SER A 354 -6.22 11.42 -14.18
CA SER A 354 -6.54 11.86 -12.84
C SER A 354 -7.64 10.94 -12.34
N LEU A 355 -7.34 10.18 -11.28
CA LEU A 355 -8.31 9.30 -10.66
C LEU A 355 -9.58 10.03 -10.26
N TYR A 356 -9.45 11.29 -9.83
CA TYR A 356 -10.57 12.08 -9.32
C TYR A 356 -11.57 12.37 -10.43
N TYR A 357 -11.11 12.81 -11.61
CA TYR A 357 -11.98 12.99 -12.77
C TYR A 357 -12.50 11.66 -13.32
N GLU A 358 -11.63 10.65 -13.39
CA GLU A 358 -12.02 9.30 -13.85
C GLU A 358 -13.15 8.73 -12.99
N THR A 359 -13.01 8.82 -11.66
CA THR A 359 -14.02 8.34 -10.70
C THR A 359 -15.28 9.19 -10.74
N LEU A 360 -15.14 10.52 -10.80
CA LEU A 360 -16.28 11.44 -10.85
C LEU A 360 -17.15 11.20 -12.10
N ILE A 361 -16.54 11.01 -13.26
CA ILE A 361 -17.29 10.83 -14.51
C ILE A 361 -17.90 9.43 -14.57
N ASN A 362 -17.15 8.38 -14.19
CA ASN A 362 -17.65 7.01 -14.28
C ASN A 362 -18.63 6.65 -13.14
N LEU A 363 -18.44 7.17 -11.92
CA LEU A 363 -19.18 6.75 -10.71
C LEU A 363 -19.85 7.91 -9.96
N GLY A 364 -19.74 9.14 -10.45
CA GLY A 364 -20.35 10.33 -9.86
C GLY A 364 -19.78 10.71 -8.48
N LEU A 365 -20.47 11.65 -7.83
CA LEU A 365 -20.14 12.08 -6.47
C LEU A 365 -20.21 10.94 -5.45
N VAL A 366 -21.07 9.94 -5.67
CA VAL A 366 -21.15 8.75 -4.80
C VAL A 366 -19.85 7.95 -4.88
N GLY A 367 -19.33 7.71 -6.09
CA GLY A 367 -18.04 7.04 -6.28
C GLY A 367 -16.88 7.79 -5.63
N VAL A 368 -16.85 9.12 -5.79
CA VAL A 368 -15.82 9.98 -5.15
C VAL A 368 -15.92 9.89 -3.63
N ALA A 369 -17.11 10.00 -3.04
CA ALA A 369 -17.31 9.91 -1.60
C ALA A 369 -16.87 8.56 -1.03
N LEU A 370 -17.22 7.45 -1.70
CA LEU A 370 -16.77 6.11 -1.31
C LEU A 370 -15.26 5.93 -1.46
N GLY A 371 -14.68 6.44 -2.55
CA GLY A 371 -13.23 6.44 -2.77
C GLY A 371 -12.48 7.19 -1.66
N LEU A 372 -12.96 8.38 -1.29
CA LEU A 372 -12.44 9.16 -0.17
C LEU A 372 -12.58 8.40 1.16
N LEU A 373 -13.70 7.73 1.39
CA LEU A 373 -13.91 6.93 2.60
C LEU A 373 -12.89 5.77 2.71
N VAL A 374 -12.64 5.05 1.62
CA VAL A 374 -11.63 3.98 1.54
C VAL A 374 -10.24 4.52 1.85
N ILE A 375 -9.89 5.63 1.20
CA ILE A 375 -8.62 6.33 1.38
C ILE A 375 -8.44 6.79 2.83
N CYS A 376 -9.46 7.42 3.42
CA CYS A 376 -9.44 7.91 4.79
C CYS A 376 -9.28 6.75 5.78
N GLN A 377 -10.01 5.65 5.59
CA GLN A 377 -9.87 4.47 6.44
C GLN A 377 -8.44 3.91 6.40
N ALA A 378 -7.89 3.72 5.19
CA ALA A 378 -6.53 3.21 5.00
C ALA A 378 -5.49 4.13 5.64
N THR A 379 -5.60 5.44 5.41
CA THR A 379 -4.68 6.46 5.93
C THR A 379 -4.73 6.51 7.46
N LEU A 380 -5.92 6.57 8.05
CA LEU A 380 -6.08 6.60 9.51
C LEU A 380 -5.57 5.32 10.17
N ALA A 381 -5.82 4.16 9.55
CA ALA A 381 -5.30 2.88 10.05
C ALA A 381 -3.76 2.84 9.98
N ALA A 382 -3.17 3.27 8.85
CA ALA A 382 -1.72 3.27 8.65
C ALA A 382 -1.02 4.25 9.57
N LEU A 383 -1.56 5.46 9.75
CA LEU A 383 -1.04 6.45 10.69
C LEU A 383 -1.04 5.92 12.13
N ARG A 384 -2.15 5.29 12.57
CA ARG A 384 -2.21 4.67 13.91
C ARG A 384 -1.19 3.55 14.06
N TRP A 385 -1.04 2.71 13.04
CA TRP A 385 -0.11 1.61 13.04
C TRP A 385 1.35 2.08 13.12
N ALA A 386 1.75 3.00 12.22
CA ALA A 386 3.10 3.57 12.19
C ALA A 386 3.45 4.32 13.48
N ARG A 387 2.50 5.04 14.09
CA ARG A 387 2.72 5.77 15.36
C ARG A 387 2.92 4.84 16.55
N ARG A 388 2.15 3.76 16.64
CA ARG A 388 2.15 2.85 17.81
C ARG A 388 3.15 1.72 17.71
N SER A 389 3.42 1.25 16.50
CA SER A 389 4.40 0.21 16.20
C SER A 389 5.33 0.66 15.06
N PRO A 390 6.14 1.70 15.25
CA PRO A 390 7.07 2.17 14.22
C PRO A 390 8.08 1.08 13.88
N ASP A 391 8.15 0.77 12.58
CA ASP A 391 9.10 -0.13 11.93
C ASP A 391 9.24 0.30 10.47
N ALA A 392 10.33 -0.08 9.80
CA ALA A 392 10.59 0.27 8.41
C ALA A 392 9.46 -0.20 7.48
N SER A 393 8.98 -1.43 7.64
CA SER A 393 7.88 -1.97 6.81
C SER A 393 6.57 -1.19 6.98
N ASN A 394 6.32 -0.68 8.18
CA ASN A 394 5.10 0.06 8.50
C ASN A 394 5.21 1.50 7.98
N GLY A 395 6.41 2.08 8.04
CA GLY A 395 6.75 3.36 7.41
C GLY A 395 6.59 3.31 5.90
N LEU A 396 7.00 2.22 5.25
CA LEU A 396 6.75 1.99 3.83
C LEU A 396 5.24 1.94 3.54
N CYS A 397 4.47 1.15 4.29
CA CYS A 397 3.02 1.04 4.07
C CYS A 397 2.32 2.40 4.22
N LEU A 398 2.71 3.19 5.22
CA LEU A 398 2.22 4.56 5.38
C LEU A 398 2.65 5.45 4.21
N GLY A 399 3.92 5.38 3.82
CA GLY A 399 4.47 6.10 2.66
C GLY A 399 3.65 5.81 1.42
N VAL A 400 3.57 4.54 1.00
CA VAL A 400 2.78 4.09 -0.14
C VAL A 400 1.34 4.63 -0.12
N ILE A 401 0.62 4.51 1.01
CA ILE A 401 -0.77 4.99 1.13
C ILE A 401 -0.84 6.52 0.93
N LEU A 402 0.06 7.28 1.55
CA LEU A 402 0.10 8.74 1.38
C LEU A 402 0.55 9.15 -0.02
N LEU A 403 1.46 8.41 -0.64
CA LEU A 403 1.94 8.67 -1.99
C LEU A 403 0.88 8.37 -3.04
N SER A 404 0.05 7.34 -2.83
CA SER A 404 -1.11 7.10 -3.67
C SER A 404 -1.97 8.36 -3.77
N LEU A 405 -2.27 9.05 -2.66
CA LEU A 405 -3.06 10.30 -2.69
C LEU A 405 -2.52 11.35 -3.67
N VAL A 406 -1.20 11.53 -3.68
CA VAL A 406 -0.51 12.52 -4.52
C VAL A 406 -0.43 12.03 -5.96
N MET A 407 -0.07 10.77 -6.18
CA MET A 407 0.10 10.17 -7.50
C MET A 407 -1.22 10.13 -8.29
N GLN A 408 -2.35 9.93 -7.62
CA GLN A 408 -3.66 9.80 -8.25
C GLN A 408 -4.17 11.09 -8.90
N VAL A 409 -3.51 12.24 -8.69
CA VAL A 409 -3.76 13.45 -9.50
C VAL A 409 -3.28 13.25 -10.95
N GLN A 410 -2.28 12.39 -11.15
CA GLN A 410 -1.60 12.18 -12.43
C GLN A 410 -1.80 10.77 -13.01
N THR A 411 -2.45 9.87 -12.26
CA THR A 411 -2.66 8.46 -12.59
C THR A 411 -4.06 8.02 -12.17
N ILE A 412 -4.52 6.89 -12.68
CA ILE A 412 -5.85 6.32 -12.37
C ILE A 412 -5.79 4.98 -11.62
N GLY A 413 -4.59 4.44 -11.40
CA GLY A 413 -4.42 3.03 -11.04
C GLY A 413 -5.08 2.57 -9.73
N LEU A 414 -5.32 3.44 -8.75
CA LEU A 414 -5.82 3.06 -7.42
C LEU A 414 -7.17 2.32 -7.45
N PHE A 415 -8.12 2.76 -8.28
CA PHE A 415 -9.45 2.14 -8.44
C PHE A 415 -9.59 1.37 -9.76
N SER A 416 -8.46 0.90 -10.29
CA SER A 416 -8.41 0.08 -11.51
C SER A 416 -8.27 -1.40 -11.19
N GLN A 417 -8.80 -2.23 -12.08
CA GLN A 417 -8.67 -3.67 -12.02
C GLN A 417 -7.24 -4.14 -12.37
N PHE A 418 -6.73 -5.10 -11.60
CA PHE A 418 -5.41 -5.72 -11.75
C PHE A 418 -4.24 -4.74 -11.92
N ASP A 419 -4.40 -3.54 -11.36
CA ASP A 419 -3.36 -2.51 -11.40
C ASP A 419 -2.40 -2.70 -10.21
N PRO A 420 -1.06 -2.63 -10.43
CA PRO A 420 -0.07 -2.73 -9.37
C PRO A 420 -0.28 -1.74 -8.23
N SER A 421 -0.66 -0.50 -8.54
CA SER A 421 -0.88 0.54 -7.55
C SER A 421 -2.10 0.24 -6.69
N SER A 422 -3.19 -0.26 -7.28
CA SER A 422 -4.37 -0.73 -6.55
C SER A 422 -3.99 -1.87 -5.60
N TYR A 423 -3.35 -2.92 -6.14
CA TYR A 423 -2.97 -4.10 -5.37
C TYR A 423 -2.03 -3.76 -4.20
N ILE A 424 -0.99 -2.96 -4.44
CA ILE A 424 -0.04 -2.54 -3.40
C ILE A 424 -0.73 -1.68 -2.34
N PHE A 425 -1.56 -0.71 -2.74
CA PHE A 425 -2.32 0.12 -1.81
C PHE A 425 -3.24 -0.71 -0.91
N PHE A 426 -4.07 -1.57 -1.49
CA PHE A 426 -5.02 -2.38 -0.72
C PHE A 426 -4.31 -3.41 0.15
N THR A 427 -3.12 -3.89 -0.25
CA THR A 427 -2.29 -4.78 0.58
C THR A 427 -1.78 -4.03 1.82
N CYS A 428 -1.22 -2.83 1.64
CA CYS A 428 -0.78 -1.95 2.73
C CYS A 428 -1.96 -1.56 3.65
N ALA A 429 -3.11 -1.22 3.08
CA ALA A 429 -4.32 -0.89 3.82
C ALA A 429 -4.82 -2.09 4.64
N ALA A 430 -4.83 -3.28 4.06
CA ALA A 430 -5.24 -4.50 4.74
C ALA A 430 -4.33 -4.82 5.94
N TYR A 431 -3.00 -4.68 5.81
CA TYR A 431 -2.08 -4.81 6.95
C TYR A 431 -2.43 -3.84 8.07
N ALA A 432 -2.59 -2.55 7.74
CA ALA A 432 -2.87 -1.50 8.71
C ALA A 432 -4.22 -1.69 9.43
N ILE A 433 -5.29 -1.98 8.68
CA ILE A 433 -6.63 -2.24 9.22
C ILE A 433 -6.62 -3.48 10.11
N GLY A 434 -5.96 -4.55 9.64
CA GLY A 434 -5.82 -5.79 10.40
C GLY A 434 -5.13 -5.59 11.74
N TRP A 435 -4.03 -4.82 11.75
CA TRP A 435 -3.31 -4.48 12.96
C TRP A 435 -4.20 -3.68 13.94
N CYS A 436 -4.91 -2.65 13.47
CA CYS A 436 -5.78 -1.83 14.31
C CYS A 436 -6.91 -2.63 14.98
N ARG A 437 -7.52 -3.56 14.22
CA ARG A 437 -8.59 -4.42 14.74
C ARG A 437 -8.07 -5.40 15.80
N GLN A 438 -6.90 -6.00 15.58
CA GLN A 438 -6.25 -6.87 16.57
C GLN A 438 -5.90 -6.10 17.85
N GLU A 439 -5.33 -4.89 17.72
CA GLU A 439 -5.01 -4.05 18.88
C GLU A 439 -6.27 -3.73 19.71
N THR A 440 -7.37 -3.42 19.03
CA THR A 440 -8.66 -3.12 19.68
C THR A 440 -9.22 -4.33 20.41
N ALA A 441 -9.20 -5.51 19.78
CA ALA A 441 -9.67 -6.76 20.38
C ALA A 441 -8.86 -7.15 21.63
N VAL A 442 -7.53 -7.00 21.59
CA VAL A 442 -6.66 -7.26 22.75
C VAL A 442 -6.99 -6.29 23.90
N ARG A 443 -7.16 -5.00 23.61
CA ARG A 443 -7.52 -3.99 24.63
C ARG A 443 -8.89 -4.27 25.26
N GLN A 444 -9.87 -4.72 24.49
CA GLN A 444 -11.19 -5.10 25.01
C GLN A 444 -11.10 -6.30 25.96
N ARG A 445 -10.34 -7.34 25.59
CA ARG A 445 -10.10 -8.51 26.46
C ARG A 445 -9.44 -8.16 27.80
N LEU A 446 -8.54 -7.17 27.79
CA LEU A 446 -7.86 -6.69 28.99
C LEU A 446 -8.74 -5.78 29.88
N ARG A 447 -9.82 -5.21 29.33
CA ARG A 447 -10.78 -4.36 30.08
C ARG A 447 -11.90 -5.15 30.74
N LEU A 448 -12.16 -6.39 30.33
CA LEU A 448 -13.13 -7.24 31.00
C LEU A 448 -12.57 -7.60 32.39
N PRO A 449 -13.30 -7.31 33.49
CA PRO A 449 -12.89 -7.77 34.81
C PRO A 449 -12.75 -9.29 34.74
N SER A 450 -11.59 -9.80 35.15
CA SER A 450 -11.37 -11.23 35.30
C SER A 450 -12.46 -11.76 36.24
N ARG A 451 -13.48 -12.41 35.68
CA ARG A 451 -14.34 -13.30 36.47
C ARG A 451 -13.40 -14.33 37.07
N ARG A 452 -13.05 -14.13 38.34
CA ARG A 452 -12.34 -15.12 39.15
C ARG A 452 -13.14 -16.41 39.00
N LEU A 453 -12.52 -17.44 38.42
CA LEU A 453 -12.90 -18.81 38.69
C LEU A 453 -12.66 -19.02 40.19
N ILE A 454 -13.67 -18.70 41.00
CA ILE A 454 -13.81 -19.24 42.35
C ILE A 454 -14.37 -20.64 42.14
N THR A 455 -13.52 -21.58 41.74
CA THR A 455 -13.79 -22.99 42.02
C THR A 455 -13.20 -23.25 43.40
N GLY A 456 -14.02 -23.00 44.42
CA GLY A 456 -13.78 -23.53 45.74
C GLY A 456 -13.87 -25.04 45.69
N HIS A 457 -12.85 -25.71 46.20
CA HIS A 457 -12.99 -26.82 47.14
C HIS A 457 -11.59 -27.21 47.63
N HIS A 458 -11.22 -26.66 48.79
CA HIS A 458 -10.29 -27.34 49.67
C HIS A 458 -11.06 -28.50 50.32
N VAL A 459 -10.73 -29.73 49.92
CA VAL A 459 -10.96 -30.91 50.75
C VAL A 459 -9.63 -31.23 51.40
N ARG A 460 -9.56 -31.13 52.72
CA ARG A 460 -8.44 -31.65 53.53
C ARG A 460 -8.67 -33.16 53.72
N PRO A 461 -7.63 -34.01 53.67
CA PRO A 461 -7.75 -35.40 54.07
C PRO A 461 -7.77 -35.49 55.60
N ALA A 462 -8.70 -36.29 56.13
CA ALA A 462 -8.62 -36.92 57.45
C ALA A 462 -8.42 -38.41 57.21
#